data_AF-A0AAW6UAH1-F1
#
_entry.id   AF-A0AAW6UAH1-F1
#
_cell.length_a   1.000
_cell.length_b   1.000
_cell.length_c   1.000
_cell.angle_alpha   90.00
_cell.angle_beta   90.00
_cell.angle_gamma   90.00
#
_symmetry.space_group_name_H-M   'P 1'
#
loop_
_entity.id
_entity.type
_entity.pdbx_description
1 polymer ?
#
loop_
_entity_poly.entity_id
_entity_poly.type
_entity_poly.pdbx_seq_one_letter_code
_entity_poly.pdbx_strand_id
1 'polypeptide(L)'
;MNVIRKLYQQLQKQLNLIDFNNIWKGFHVFDFALYNDNEVFLKDEVIQKDERFYGNTAIKYQNTFLAIWYINPKDIEKYEKDSTVLLSKIVHEMFHAYQFEQGEQRWPHEVKSLLTYQYDAVNLSIKKQENEMLFTCLDQFDMELFKDFLRTRKSRQQQFPSQFDYEAKTEVIEGFATYVELMALKMLDQTKYLKTLSVLKDKILNEENYFPIRLICYDIGGLIAILCKENEMDWHHDLSSTTLTLSEILFNRYLILSESKTLNVDSDIEKMVIQFENENKILIEETLKKCNAKHEGKYKLLGVDPYNARAYKYYIYCPGFFALINPEGKQEFIFNTGVVEIDDDLTVISCQYITTKGV
;
A
#
# COMPACT_ATOMS: atom_id res chain seq x y z
N MET A 1 26.93 8.32 21.48
CA MET A 1 25.47 8.15 21.38
C MET A 1 25.18 7.67 19.97
N ASN A 2 24.53 6.51 19.82
CA ASN A 2 24.20 5.90 18.53
C ASN A 2 23.42 6.91 17.65
N VAL A 3 23.77 7.04 16.36
CA VAL A 3 23.17 8.03 15.45
C VAL A 3 21.66 7.82 15.32
N ILE A 4 21.21 6.56 15.20
CA ILE A 4 19.78 6.23 15.12
C ILE A 4 19.05 6.61 16.41
N ARG A 5 19.71 6.49 17.58
CA ARG A 5 19.15 6.96 18.86
C ARG A 5 18.93 8.47 18.88
N LYS A 6 19.83 9.27 18.28
CA LYS A 6 19.64 10.72 18.16
C LYS A 6 18.47 11.04 17.22
N LEU A 7 18.41 10.36 16.08
CA LEU A 7 17.31 10.50 15.12
C LEU A 7 15.96 10.16 15.76
N TYR A 8 15.89 9.07 16.52
CA TYR A 8 14.70 8.69 17.29
C TYR A 8 14.24 9.84 18.21
N GLN A 9 15.15 10.40 19.01
CA GLN A 9 14.84 11.49 19.94
C GLN A 9 14.40 12.77 19.21
N GLN A 10 14.95 13.04 18.03
CA GLN A 10 14.53 14.16 17.19
C GLN A 10 13.11 13.97 16.66
N LEU A 11 12.80 12.81 16.10
CA LEU A 11 11.46 12.45 15.62
C LEU A 11 10.44 12.51 16.75
N GLN A 12 10.77 11.96 17.92
CA GLN A 12 9.90 11.99 19.10
C GLN A 12 9.53 13.42 19.53
N LYS A 13 10.47 14.36 19.44
CA LYS A 13 10.20 15.78 19.75
C LYS A 13 9.29 16.42 18.71
N GLN A 14 9.52 16.11 17.43
CA GLN A 14 8.75 16.66 16.31
C GLN A 14 7.31 16.11 16.26
N LEU A 15 7.06 14.88 16.74
CA LEU A 15 5.71 14.32 16.85
C LEU A 15 4.74 15.23 17.62
N ASN A 16 5.23 15.96 18.62
CA ASN A 16 4.40 16.87 19.42
C ASN A 16 3.88 18.09 18.64
N LEU A 17 4.36 18.32 17.41
CA LEU A 17 3.89 19.39 16.54
C LEU A 17 2.65 19.00 15.73
N ILE A 18 2.26 17.73 15.77
CA ILE A 18 1.18 17.17 14.94
C ILE A 18 -0.08 17.05 15.77
N ASP A 19 -1.19 17.61 15.28
CA ASP A 19 -2.51 17.41 15.85
C ASP A 19 -3.19 16.21 15.17
N PHE A 20 -2.97 15.01 15.73
CA PHE A 20 -3.49 13.74 15.21
C PHE A 20 -5.01 13.73 15.06
N ASN A 21 -5.72 14.27 16.06
CA ASN A 21 -7.18 14.27 16.08
C ASN A 21 -7.78 15.24 15.04
N ASN A 22 -7.04 16.30 14.68
CA ASN A 22 -7.42 17.18 13.58
C ASN A 22 -7.15 16.57 12.19
N ILE A 23 -6.20 15.62 12.08
CA ILE A 23 -5.99 14.86 10.84
C ILE A 23 -7.13 13.86 10.62
N TRP A 24 -7.40 13.04 11.64
CA TRP A 24 -8.49 12.07 11.62
C TRP A 24 -9.12 11.98 13.01
N LYS A 25 -10.44 12.10 13.10
CA LYS A 25 -11.10 12.15 14.41
C LYS A 25 -10.88 10.85 15.19
N GLY A 26 -10.38 10.97 16.42
CA GLY A 26 -10.03 9.84 17.28
C GLY A 26 -8.62 9.28 17.07
N PHE A 27 -7.94 9.67 15.99
CA PHE A 27 -6.55 9.26 15.78
C PHE A 27 -5.66 9.92 16.84
N HIS A 28 -4.81 9.10 17.44
CA HIS A 28 -3.87 9.50 18.48
C HIS A 28 -2.48 8.95 18.18
N VAL A 29 -1.47 9.46 18.89
CA VAL A 29 -0.09 9.04 18.70
C VAL A 29 0.13 7.60 19.17
N PHE A 30 0.80 6.79 18.36
CA PHE A 30 1.29 5.46 18.73
C PHE A 30 2.78 5.53 19.01
N ASP A 31 3.30 4.57 19.79
CA ASP A 31 4.75 4.41 19.89
C ASP A 31 5.32 3.95 18.54
N PHE A 32 6.60 4.24 18.30
CA PHE A 32 7.32 3.76 17.13
C PHE A 32 8.69 3.21 17.49
N ALA A 33 9.23 2.39 16.59
CA ALA A 33 10.61 1.91 16.61
C ALA A 33 11.31 2.19 15.28
N LEU A 34 12.58 2.57 15.37
CA LEU A 34 13.48 2.57 14.22
C LEU A 34 14.30 1.29 14.27
N TYR A 35 14.59 0.66 13.14
CA TYR A 35 15.43 -0.53 13.13
C TYR A 35 16.38 -0.56 11.94
N ASN A 36 17.45 -1.33 12.06
CA ASN A 36 18.38 -1.61 10.96
C ASN A 36 18.56 -3.13 10.85
N ASP A 37 19.59 -3.60 10.14
CA ASP A 37 19.81 -5.03 9.93
C ASP A 37 20.06 -5.82 11.24
N ASN A 38 20.53 -5.16 12.30
CA ASN A 38 21.01 -5.81 13.53
C ASN A 38 20.24 -5.38 14.80
N GLU A 39 19.78 -4.13 14.87
CA GLU A 39 19.28 -3.51 16.09
C GLU A 39 17.92 -2.84 15.88
N VAL A 40 17.11 -2.82 16.94
CA VAL A 40 15.84 -2.11 17.04
C VAL A 40 15.93 -1.07 18.15
N PHE A 41 15.58 0.16 17.83
CA PHE A 41 15.59 1.32 18.72
C PHE A 41 14.16 1.63 19.15
N LEU A 42 13.80 1.11 20.32
CA LEU A 42 12.56 1.44 21.04
C LEU A 42 12.77 2.71 21.87
N LYS A 43 11.70 3.27 22.44
CA LYS A 43 11.74 4.50 23.24
C LYS A 43 12.86 4.53 24.27
N ASP A 44 12.92 3.51 25.12
CA ASP A 44 13.79 3.47 26.30
C ASP A 44 14.96 2.48 26.15
N GLU A 45 14.94 1.60 25.15
CA GLU A 45 15.93 0.52 25.01
C GLU A 45 16.33 0.24 23.56
N VAL A 46 17.43 -0.51 23.40
CA VAL A 46 17.87 -1.08 22.13
C VAL A 46 17.90 -2.59 22.29
N ILE A 47 17.23 -3.31 21.40
CA ILE A 47 17.22 -4.77 21.36
C ILE A 47 17.83 -5.28 20.07
N GLN A 48 18.25 -6.55 20.05
CA GLN A 48 18.63 -7.21 18.79
C GLN A 48 17.39 -7.38 17.91
N LYS A 49 17.57 -7.17 16.60
CA LYS A 49 16.51 -7.41 15.62
C LYS A 49 16.17 -8.90 15.57
N ASP A 50 14.88 -9.18 15.57
CA ASP A 50 14.32 -10.49 15.27
C ASP A 50 13.31 -10.41 14.12
N GLU A 51 12.65 -11.52 13.83
CA GLU A 51 11.70 -11.70 12.72
C GLU A 51 10.46 -10.79 12.80
N ARG A 52 10.17 -10.18 13.96
CA ARG A 52 9.03 -9.26 14.12
C ARG A 52 9.25 -7.91 13.45
N PHE A 53 10.50 -7.53 13.20
CA PHE A 53 10.88 -6.24 12.64
C PHE A 53 11.29 -6.38 11.18
N TYR A 54 10.29 -6.43 10.30
CA TYR A 54 10.49 -6.60 8.87
C TYR A 54 9.47 -5.78 8.08
N GLY A 55 9.94 -5.06 7.06
CA GLY A 55 9.16 -4.03 6.36
C GLY A 55 8.85 -2.79 7.21
N ASN A 56 8.37 -1.74 6.54
CA ASN A 56 7.77 -0.60 7.22
C ASN A 56 6.27 -0.90 7.36
N THR A 57 5.77 -0.94 8.59
CA THR A 57 4.39 -1.31 8.90
C THR A 57 4.06 -0.97 10.37
N ALA A 58 2.87 -1.36 10.85
CA ALA A 58 2.55 -1.46 12.26
C ALA A 58 2.46 -2.93 12.71
N ILE A 59 2.98 -3.23 13.90
CA ILE A 59 2.98 -4.57 14.49
C ILE A 59 2.34 -4.56 15.88
N LYS A 60 1.85 -5.72 16.33
CA LYS A 60 1.47 -5.91 17.74
C LYS A 60 2.73 -6.24 18.56
N TYR A 61 3.08 -5.38 19.51
CA TYR A 61 4.25 -5.52 20.37
C TYR A 61 3.85 -5.29 21.83
N GLN A 62 4.14 -6.25 22.72
CA GLN A 62 3.82 -6.16 24.16
C GLN A 62 2.36 -5.74 24.47
N ASN A 63 1.40 -6.28 23.70
CA ASN A 63 -0.05 -6.00 23.77
C ASN A 63 -0.52 -4.62 23.28
N THR A 64 0.37 -3.77 22.79
CA THR A 64 0.01 -2.53 22.09
C THR A 64 0.39 -2.62 20.60
N PHE A 65 -0.05 -1.64 19.80
CA PHE A 65 0.43 -1.50 18.42
C PHE A 65 1.62 -0.54 18.37
N LEU A 66 2.59 -0.87 17.51
CA LEU A 66 3.87 -0.18 17.36
C LEU A 66 4.14 0.05 15.88
N ALA A 67 4.36 1.29 15.47
CA ALA A 67 4.86 1.61 14.14
C ALA A 67 6.36 1.25 14.02
N ILE A 68 6.78 0.61 12.93
CA ILE A 68 8.18 0.23 12.72
C ILE A 68 8.70 0.79 11.40
N TRP A 69 9.94 1.29 11.42
CA TRP A 69 10.58 1.86 10.25
C TRP A 69 12.04 1.45 10.10
N TYR A 70 12.40 0.89 8.94
CA TYR A 70 13.77 0.54 8.59
C TYR A 70 14.59 1.77 8.21
N ILE A 71 15.74 1.93 8.85
CA ILE A 71 16.72 2.96 8.54
C ILE A 71 17.84 2.34 7.71
N ASN A 72 17.81 2.61 6.42
CA ASN A 72 18.93 2.28 5.55
C ASN A 72 20.15 3.13 5.96
N PRO A 73 21.34 2.52 6.20
CA PRO A 73 22.55 3.26 6.55
C PRO A 73 22.89 4.41 5.59
N LYS A 74 22.53 4.29 4.31
CA LYS A 74 22.77 5.31 3.29
C LYS A 74 21.90 6.57 3.45
N ASP A 75 20.77 6.46 4.15
CA ASP A 75 19.84 7.57 4.34
C ASP A 75 20.04 8.31 5.66
N ILE A 76 20.89 7.81 6.56
CA ILE A 76 21.10 8.39 7.90
C ILE A 76 21.51 9.86 7.83
N GLU A 77 22.51 10.20 7.02
CA GLU A 77 23.00 11.58 6.92
C GLU A 77 21.92 12.54 6.39
N LYS A 78 21.03 12.04 5.51
CA LYS A 78 19.89 12.79 5.00
C LYS A 78 18.88 13.03 6.12
N TYR A 79 18.55 12.01 6.90
CA TYR A 79 17.58 12.12 7.99
C TYR A 79 18.08 12.96 9.17
N GLU A 80 19.37 12.96 9.46
CA GLU A 80 19.95 13.87 10.46
C GLU A 80 19.81 15.34 10.05
N LYS A 81 19.97 15.65 8.76
CA LYS A 81 19.77 17.01 8.23
C LYS A 81 18.29 17.39 8.21
N ASP A 82 17.44 16.46 7.81
CA ASP A 82 16.02 16.70 7.61
C ASP A 82 15.20 15.41 7.76
N SER A 83 14.58 15.27 8.93
CA SER A 83 13.76 14.12 9.31
C SER A 83 12.27 14.31 8.99
N THR A 84 11.86 15.44 8.40
CA THR A 84 10.43 15.80 8.29
C THR A 84 9.64 14.80 7.45
N VAL A 85 10.17 14.41 6.28
CA VAL A 85 9.51 13.41 5.41
C VAL A 85 9.55 12.01 6.04
N LEU A 86 10.62 11.68 6.77
CA LEU A 86 10.66 10.43 7.53
C LEU A 86 9.58 10.41 8.61
N LEU A 87 9.38 11.52 9.32
CA LEU A 87 8.37 11.62 10.35
C LEU A 87 6.96 11.44 9.78
N SER A 88 6.62 12.10 8.67
CA SER A 88 5.30 11.91 8.04
C SER A 88 5.06 10.45 7.65
N LYS A 89 6.11 9.76 7.20
CA LYS A 89 6.06 8.33 6.88
C LYS A 89 5.92 7.44 8.11
N ILE A 90 6.52 7.79 9.23
CA ILE A 90 6.26 7.07 10.50
C ILE A 90 4.81 7.29 10.93
N VAL A 91 4.24 8.48 10.71
CA VAL A 91 2.82 8.75 11.01
C VAL A 91 1.88 7.94 10.10
N HIS A 92 2.25 7.67 8.85
CA HIS A 92 1.56 6.68 7.98
C HIS A 92 1.47 5.33 8.69
N GLU A 93 2.59 4.81 9.19
CA GLU A 93 2.62 3.53 9.91
C GLU A 93 1.85 3.58 11.24
N MET A 94 1.87 4.71 11.95
CA MET A 94 1.01 4.91 13.13
C MET A 94 -0.48 4.87 12.76
N PHE A 95 -0.86 5.27 11.56
CA PHE A 95 -2.24 5.17 11.12
C PHE A 95 -2.66 3.73 10.85
N HIS A 96 -1.75 2.86 10.39
CA HIS A 96 -2.03 1.41 10.36
C HIS A 96 -2.23 0.85 11.77
N ALA A 97 -1.45 1.29 12.75
CA ALA A 97 -1.68 0.93 14.16
C ALA A 97 -3.09 1.35 14.63
N TYR A 98 -3.55 2.56 14.24
CA TYR A 98 -4.91 3.01 14.50
C TYR A 98 -5.96 2.18 13.78
N GLN A 99 -5.77 1.86 12.50
CA GLN A 99 -6.67 0.97 11.75
C GLN A 99 -6.82 -0.39 12.44
N PHE A 100 -5.72 -0.97 12.94
CA PHE A 100 -5.78 -2.22 13.71
C PHE A 100 -6.51 -2.06 15.05
N GLU A 101 -6.25 -0.97 15.78
CA GLU A 101 -6.95 -0.68 17.03
C GLU A 101 -8.46 -0.52 16.83
N GLN A 102 -8.88 0.15 15.76
CA GLN A 102 -10.29 0.34 15.41
C GLN A 102 -10.93 -0.92 14.81
N GLY A 103 -10.15 -2.00 14.62
CA GLY A 103 -10.65 -3.24 14.05
C GLY A 103 -11.07 -3.11 12.60
N GLU A 104 -10.40 -2.26 11.80
CA GLU A 104 -10.64 -2.11 10.37
C GLU A 104 -10.65 -3.47 9.66
N GLN A 105 -11.68 -3.74 8.85
CA GLN A 105 -11.90 -5.03 8.18
C GLN A 105 -11.77 -4.96 6.66
N ARG A 106 -11.60 -3.77 6.08
CA ARG A 106 -11.53 -3.57 4.62
C ARG A 106 -10.15 -3.89 4.03
N TRP A 107 -9.36 -4.74 4.69
CA TRP A 107 -8.06 -5.18 4.19
C TRP A 107 -8.22 -5.96 2.89
N PRO A 108 -7.50 -5.61 1.82
CA PRO A 108 -7.52 -6.40 0.60
C PRO A 108 -6.88 -7.77 0.84
N HIS A 109 -7.37 -8.80 0.13
CA HIS A 109 -6.78 -10.14 0.19
C HIS A 109 -5.49 -10.22 -0.65
N GLU A 110 -4.41 -9.57 -0.21
CA GLU A 110 -3.19 -9.32 -1.00
C GLU A 110 -2.67 -10.55 -1.77
N VAL A 111 -2.47 -11.68 -1.08
CA VAL A 111 -1.96 -12.91 -1.72
C VAL A 111 -2.94 -13.45 -2.77
N LYS A 112 -4.24 -13.41 -2.47
CA LYS A 112 -5.28 -13.87 -3.41
C LYS A 112 -5.36 -12.94 -4.62
N SER A 113 -5.27 -11.64 -4.40
CA SER A 113 -5.32 -10.63 -5.45
C SER A 113 -4.17 -10.76 -6.45
N LEU A 114 -2.99 -11.25 -6.04
CA LEU A 114 -1.91 -11.55 -6.97
C LEU A 114 -2.33 -12.56 -8.05
N LEU A 115 -3.20 -13.52 -7.72
CA LEU A 115 -3.74 -14.48 -8.69
C LEU A 115 -4.98 -13.95 -9.41
N THR A 116 -5.89 -13.31 -8.67
CA THR A 116 -7.23 -13.03 -9.16
C THR A 116 -7.37 -11.67 -9.83
N TYR A 117 -6.44 -10.74 -9.59
CA TYR A 117 -6.46 -9.44 -10.26
C TYR A 117 -6.00 -9.61 -11.71
N GLN A 118 -6.96 -9.54 -12.64
CA GLN A 118 -6.68 -9.58 -14.06
C GLN A 118 -6.50 -8.16 -14.57
N TYR A 119 -5.31 -7.88 -15.14
CA TYR A 119 -5.02 -6.63 -15.82
C TYR A 119 -5.81 -6.61 -17.13
N ASP A 120 -6.79 -5.73 -17.20
CA ASP A 120 -7.71 -5.61 -18.33
C ASP A 120 -7.57 -4.22 -18.95
N ALA A 121 -7.36 -4.17 -20.27
CA ALA A 121 -7.11 -2.93 -20.98
C ALA A 121 -8.33 -1.99 -20.99
N VAL A 122 -9.56 -2.53 -21.00
CA VAL A 122 -10.77 -1.72 -20.85
C VAL A 122 -10.79 -1.11 -19.46
N ASN A 123 -10.66 -1.93 -18.40
CA ASN A 123 -10.66 -1.46 -17.00
C ASN A 123 -9.64 -0.32 -16.78
N LEU A 124 -8.41 -0.51 -17.26
CA LEU A 124 -7.34 0.48 -17.10
C LEU A 124 -7.55 1.73 -17.98
N SER A 125 -8.21 1.61 -19.14
CA SER A 125 -8.62 2.77 -19.94
C SER A 125 -9.67 3.62 -19.23
N ILE A 126 -10.60 2.98 -18.51
CA ILE A 126 -11.55 3.69 -17.64
C ILE A 126 -10.80 4.37 -16.49
N LYS A 127 -9.86 3.65 -15.86
CA LYS A 127 -9.03 4.21 -14.77
C LYS A 127 -8.23 5.44 -15.20
N LYS A 128 -7.71 5.46 -16.43
CA LYS A 128 -7.07 6.65 -17.01
C LYS A 128 -8.00 7.87 -17.01
N GLN A 129 -9.23 7.69 -17.50
CA GLN A 129 -10.23 8.76 -17.51
C GLN A 129 -10.59 9.21 -16.08
N GLU A 130 -10.73 8.26 -15.14
CA GLU A 130 -10.93 8.59 -13.73
C GLU A 130 -9.79 9.46 -13.17
N ASN A 131 -8.54 9.09 -13.46
CA ASN A 131 -7.37 9.81 -12.97
C ASN A 131 -7.24 11.21 -13.59
N GLU A 132 -7.57 11.37 -14.87
CA GLU A 132 -7.62 12.67 -15.55
C GLU A 132 -8.68 13.58 -14.91
N MET A 133 -9.90 13.07 -14.66
CA MET A 133 -10.95 13.83 -13.98
C MET A 133 -10.55 14.19 -12.55
N LEU A 134 -9.97 13.25 -11.80
CA LEU A 134 -9.47 13.48 -10.44
C LEU A 134 -8.39 14.57 -10.43
N PHE A 135 -7.43 14.51 -11.37
CA PHE A 135 -6.39 15.52 -11.52
C PHE A 135 -6.99 16.91 -11.76
N THR A 136 -7.96 17.03 -12.68
CA THR A 136 -8.64 18.30 -12.94
C THR A 136 -9.39 18.81 -11.71
N CYS A 137 -10.15 17.96 -11.02
CA CYS A 137 -10.85 18.35 -9.78
C CYS A 137 -9.89 18.82 -8.68
N LEU A 138 -8.68 18.24 -8.60
CA LEU A 138 -7.66 18.61 -7.62
C LEU A 138 -6.98 19.95 -7.91
N ASP A 139 -7.03 20.43 -9.15
CA ASP A 139 -6.50 21.74 -9.56
C ASP A 139 -7.59 22.82 -9.48
N GLN A 140 -8.75 22.54 -10.06
CA GLN A 140 -9.92 23.40 -10.03
C GLN A 140 -11.16 22.54 -9.75
N PHE A 141 -11.65 22.61 -8.51
CA PHE A 141 -12.81 21.83 -8.12
C PHE A 141 -14.08 22.28 -8.84
N ASP A 142 -14.73 21.33 -9.50
CA ASP A 142 -16.06 21.46 -10.06
C ASP A 142 -16.90 20.26 -9.61
N MET A 143 -18.08 20.55 -9.06
CA MET A 143 -18.95 19.53 -8.46
C MET A 143 -19.55 18.58 -9.51
N GLU A 144 -19.86 19.06 -10.71
CA GLU A 144 -20.42 18.18 -11.75
C GLU A 144 -19.34 17.28 -12.34
N LEU A 145 -18.13 17.78 -12.57
CA LEU A 145 -16.97 16.95 -12.92
C LEU A 145 -16.67 15.91 -11.84
N PHE A 146 -16.75 16.28 -10.57
CA PHE A 146 -16.58 15.33 -9.48
C PHE A 146 -17.66 14.24 -9.48
N LYS A 147 -18.92 14.59 -9.76
CA LYS A 147 -19.98 13.59 -9.94
C LYS A 147 -19.74 12.71 -11.17
N ASP A 148 -19.21 13.26 -12.26
CA ASP A 148 -18.85 12.48 -13.45
C ASP A 148 -17.70 11.50 -13.18
N PHE A 149 -16.71 11.92 -12.39
CA PHE A 149 -15.68 11.03 -11.86
C PHE A 149 -16.31 9.88 -11.06
N LEU A 150 -17.23 10.17 -10.14
CA LEU A 150 -17.91 9.13 -9.37
C LEU A 150 -18.81 8.22 -10.22
N ARG A 151 -19.52 8.76 -11.23
CA ARG A 151 -20.33 7.96 -12.17
C ARG A 151 -19.44 6.99 -12.95
N THR A 152 -18.29 7.46 -13.41
CA THR A 152 -17.29 6.64 -14.12
C THR A 152 -16.79 5.52 -13.22
N ARG A 153 -16.39 5.83 -11.98
CA ARG A 153 -16.00 4.83 -10.98
C ARG A 153 -17.09 3.81 -10.67
N LYS A 154 -18.34 4.26 -10.54
CA LYS A 154 -19.48 3.37 -10.28
C LYS A 154 -19.76 2.45 -11.46
N SER A 155 -19.59 2.94 -12.69
CA SER A 155 -19.67 2.09 -13.89
C SER A 155 -18.55 1.04 -13.90
N ARG A 156 -17.32 1.44 -13.57
CA ARG A 156 -16.18 0.51 -13.45
C ARG A 156 -16.39 -0.55 -12.38
N GLN A 157 -16.94 -0.18 -11.22
CA GLN A 157 -17.32 -1.12 -10.16
C GLN A 157 -18.29 -2.21 -10.67
N GLN A 158 -19.24 -1.86 -11.53
CA GLN A 158 -20.20 -2.83 -12.08
C GLN A 158 -19.59 -3.73 -13.16
N GLN A 159 -18.70 -3.17 -13.99
CA GLN A 159 -18.08 -3.90 -15.10
C GLN A 159 -16.93 -4.81 -14.64
N PHE A 160 -16.15 -4.37 -13.64
CA PHE A 160 -14.95 -5.04 -13.14
C PHE A 160 -15.00 -5.19 -11.61
N PRO A 161 -16.00 -5.88 -11.05
CA PRO A 161 -16.26 -5.86 -9.60
C PRO A 161 -15.08 -6.38 -8.77
N SER A 162 -14.40 -7.44 -9.21
CA SER A 162 -13.28 -8.02 -8.46
C SER A 162 -12.05 -7.11 -8.44
N GLN A 163 -11.70 -6.52 -9.57
CA GLN A 163 -10.58 -5.58 -9.70
C GLN A 163 -10.87 -4.31 -8.91
N PHE A 164 -12.08 -3.76 -9.08
CA PHE A 164 -12.50 -2.57 -8.37
C PHE A 164 -12.53 -2.78 -6.85
N ASP A 165 -13.03 -3.93 -6.35
CA ASP A 165 -13.04 -4.24 -4.91
C ASP A 165 -11.61 -4.26 -4.34
N TYR A 166 -10.66 -4.89 -5.03
CA TYR A 166 -9.26 -4.89 -4.61
C TYR A 166 -8.66 -3.48 -4.56
N GLU A 167 -8.83 -2.72 -5.64
CA GLU A 167 -8.34 -1.35 -5.73
C GLU A 167 -8.96 -0.45 -4.65
N ALA A 168 -10.28 -0.48 -4.48
CA ALA A 168 -11.01 0.37 -3.55
C ALA A 168 -10.71 0.02 -2.08
N LYS A 169 -10.46 -1.25 -1.76
CA LYS A 169 -9.96 -1.66 -0.43
C LYS A 169 -8.52 -1.20 -0.19
N THR A 170 -7.67 -1.29 -1.21
CA THR A 170 -6.29 -0.77 -1.14
C THR A 170 -6.30 0.75 -0.94
N GLU A 171 -7.14 1.48 -1.68
CA GLU A 171 -7.35 2.93 -1.52
C GLU A 171 -7.83 3.30 -0.11
N VAL A 172 -8.65 2.47 0.54
CA VAL A 172 -9.07 2.68 1.94
C VAL A 172 -7.91 2.48 2.90
N ILE A 173 -7.22 1.36 2.82
CA ILE A 173 -6.16 1.04 3.79
C ILE A 173 -4.97 1.97 3.61
N GLU A 174 -4.42 1.99 2.42
CA GLU A 174 -3.15 2.64 2.10
C GLU A 174 -3.34 4.08 1.67
N GLY A 175 -4.45 4.39 1.00
CA GLY A 175 -4.78 5.75 0.63
C GLY A 175 -5.17 6.61 1.83
N PHE A 176 -5.87 6.08 2.83
CA PHE A 176 -6.08 6.85 4.08
C PHE A 176 -4.78 7.06 4.84
N ALA A 177 -3.91 6.06 4.92
CA ALA A 177 -2.59 6.24 5.53
C ALA A 177 -1.75 7.30 4.76
N THR A 178 -1.82 7.30 3.43
CA THR A 178 -1.21 8.33 2.56
C THR A 178 -1.81 9.72 2.80
N TYR A 179 -3.13 9.83 2.97
CA TYR A 179 -3.79 11.07 3.36
C TYR A 179 -3.27 11.59 4.70
N VAL A 180 -3.15 10.71 5.69
CA VAL A 180 -2.61 11.06 7.02
C VAL A 180 -1.13 11.48 6.92
N GLU A 181 -0.31 10.79 6.12
CA GLU A 181 1.07 11.19 5.82
C GLU A 181 1.12 12.63 5.30
N LEU A 182 0.27 12.95 4.31
CA LEU A 182 0.22 14.27 3.70
C LEU A 182 -0.23 15.35 4.68
N MET A 183 -1.23 15.08 5.51
CA MET A 183 -1.71 16.05 6.51
C MET A 183 -0.68 16.28 7.63
N ALA A 184 0.00 15.23 8.08
CA ALA A 184 1.13 15.36 8.99
C ALA A 184 2.25 16.20 8.37
N LEU A 185 2.60 15.92 7.10
CA LEU A 185 3.61 16.70 6.38
C LEU A 185 3.20 18.16 6.21
N LYS A 186 1.90 18.44 5.96
CA LYS A 186 1.36 19.81 5.86
C LYS A 186 1.55 20.60 7.16
N MET A 187 1.33 19.97 8.32
CA MET A 187 1.56 20.60 9.64
C MET A 187 3.04 20.83 9.94
N LEU A 188 3.92 19.94 9.48
CA LEU A 188 5.36 20.02 9.73
C LEU A 188 6.09 20.97 8.78
N ASP A 189 5.76 20.93 7.49
CA ASP A 189 6.44 21.67 6.42
C ASP A 189 5.54 21.81 5.17
N GLN A 190 4.92 22.98 5.03
CA GLN A 190 4.04 23.32 3.91
C GLN A 190 4.72 23.18 2.55
N THR A 191 6.02 23.48 2.44
CA THR A 191 6.74 23.44 1.15
C THR A 191 6.93 22.00 0.70
N LYS A 192 7.33 21.12 1.61
CA LYS A 192 7.45 19.69 1.34
C LYS A 192 6.10 19.05 1.05
N TYR A 193 5.06 19.45 1.77
CA TYR A 193 3.69 19.01 1.48
C TYR A 193 3.28 19.31 0.03
N LEU A 194 3.41 20.57 -0.40
CA LEU A 194 3.04 20.97 -1.77
C LEU A 194 3.86 20.23 -2.83
N LYS A 195 5.16 20.03 -2.58
CA LYS A 195 6.03 19.23 -3.46
C LYS A 195 5.57 17.78 -3.55
N THR A 196 5.30 17.14 -2.41
CA THR A 196 4.83 15.74 -2.37
C THR A 196 3.48 15.63 -3.06
N LEU A 197 2.53 16.52 -2.77
CA LEU A 197 1.22 16.55 -3.40
C LEU A 197 1.33 16.68 -4.93
N SER A 198 2.20 17.55 -5.44
CA SER A 198 2.44 17.67 -6.89
C SER A 198 2.95 16.35 -7.48
N VAL A 199 3.90 15.69 -6.82
CA VAL A 199 4.44 14.41 -7.29
C VAL A 199 3.33 13.34 -7.35
N LEU A 200 2.43 13.29 -6.38
CA LEU A 200 1.31 12.35 -6.41
C LEU A 200 0.34 12.65 -7.56
N LYS A 201 0.03 13.93 -7.80
CA LYS A 201 -0.81 14.36 -8.94
C LYS A 201 -0.19 13.93 -10.27
N ASP A 202 1.11 14.10 -10.44
CA ASP A 202 1.79 13.72 -11.68
C ASP A 202 1.81 12.20 -11.88
N LYS A 203 1.97 11.43 -10.79
CA LYS A 203 1.99 9.97 -10.87
C LYS A 203 0.69 9.36 -11.37
N ILE A 204 -0.47 9.88 -10.97
CA ILE A 204 -1.77 9.32 -11.40
C ILE A 204 -2.05 9.51 -12.89
N LEU A 205 -1.38 10.48 -13.53
CA LEU A 205 -1.44 10.70 -14.98
C LEU A 205 -0.45 9.82 -15.76
N ASN A 206 0.54 9.20 -15.11
CA ASN A 206 1.45 8.27 -15.77
C ASN A 206 0.92 6.83 -15.68
N GLU A 207 0.47 6.31 -16.82
CA GLU A 207 -0.08 4.96 -16.98
C GLU A 207 0.92 3.84 -16.63
N GLU A 208 2.23 4.10 -16.66
CA GLU A 208 3.24 3.11 -16.24
C GLU A 208 3.07 2.74 -14.77
N ASN A 209 2.53 3.66 -13.96
CA ASN A 209 2.27 3.40 -12.55
C ASN A 209 1.07 2.47 -12.30
N TYR A 210 0.33 2.06 -13.34
CA TYR A 210 -0.73 1.05 -13.19
C TYR A 210 -0.16 -0.35 -12.97
N PHE A 211 1.17 -0.53 -13.09
CA PHE A 211 1.82 -1.83 -13.08
C PHE A 211 2.96 -1.85 -12.04
N PRO A 212 2.78 -2.51 -10.87
CA PRO A 212 1.56 -3.15 -10.39
C PRO A 212 0.54 -2.15 -9.84
N ILE A 213 -0.75 -2.47 -9.99
CA ILE A 213 -1.85 -1.54 -9.70
C ILE A 213 -1.89 -1.06 -8.25
N ARG A 214 -1.40 -1.91 -7.35
CA ARG A 214 -1.43 -1.69 -5.91
C ARG A 214 -0.82 -0.34 -5.53
N LEU A 215 0.29 0.05 -6.15
CA LEU A 215 1.05 1.24 -5.77
C LEU A 215 0.28 2.53 -6.07
N ILE A 216 -0.35 2.61 -7.24
CA ILE A 216 -1.08 3.83 -7.60
C ILE A 216 -2.38 3.98 -6.80
N CYS A 217 -2.93 2.91 -6.25
CA CYS A 217 -4.10 2.97 -5.36
C CYS A 217 -3.82 3.75 -4.06
N TYR A 218 -2.58 3.78 -3.58
CA TYR A 218 -2.17 4.59 -2.43
C TYR A 218 -2.39 6.07 -2.74
N ASP A 219 -1.78 6.49 -3.85
CA ASP A 219 -1.78 7.87 -4.31
C ASP A 219 -3.22 8.30 -4.65
N ILE A 220 -3.98 7.47 -5.36
CA ILE A 220 -5.38 7.75 -5.71
C ILE A 220 -6.26 7.88 -4.46
N GLY A 221 -6.21 6.92 -3.54
CA GLY A 221 -7.03 6.96 -2.32
C GLY A 221 -6.71 8.18 -1.45
N GLY A 222 -5.42 8.51 -1.30
CA GLY A 222 -4.97 9.71 -0.60
C GLY A 222 -5.45 10.98 -1.28
N LEU A 223 -5.33 11.07 -2.60
CA LEU A 223 -5.76 12.24 -3.37
C LEU A 223 -7.28 12.44 -3.35
N ILE A 224 -8.10 11.37 -3.39
CA ILE A 224 -9.55 11.48 -3.22
C ILE A 224 -9.89 12.05 -1.83
N ALA A 225 -9.23 11.58 -0.78
CA ALA A 225 -9.42 12.10 0.57
C ALA A 225 -9.00 13.57 0.71
N ILE A 226 -7.88 13.97 0.10
CA ILE A 226 -7.44 15.38 0.02
C ILE A 226 -8.49 16.23 -0.70
N LEU A 227 -8.94 15.80 -1.88
CA LEU A 227 -9.95 16.50 -2.66
C LEU A 227 -11.21 16.75 -1.82
N CYS A 228 -11.68 15.71 -1.15
CA CYS A 228 -12.87 15.79 -0.32
C CYS A 228 -12.66 16.70 0.90
N LYS A 229 -11.49 16.64 1.55
CA LYS A 229 -11.14 17.48 2.71
C LYS A 229 -11.06 18.97 2.36
N GLU A 230 -10.36 19.32 1.27
CA GLU A 230 -10.15 20.72 0.87
C GLU A 230 -11.42 21.39 0.35
N ASN A 231 -12.41 20.60 -0.11
CA ASN A 231 -13.69 21.10 -0.62
C ASN A 231 -14.87 20.84 0.35
N GLU A 232 -14.59 20.57 1.63
CA GLU A 232 -15.60 20.37 2.68
C GLU A 232 -16.67 19.32 2.34
N MET A 233 -16.28 18.32 1.57
CA MET A 233 -17.16 17.23 1.14
C MET A 233 -17.48 16.33 2.33
N ASP A 234 -18.69 15.78 2.37
CA ASP A 234 -19.03 14.76 3.36
C ASP A 234 -18.40 13.41 2.95
N TRP A 235 -17.22 13.08 3.48
CA TRP A 235 -16.53 11.78 3.27
C TRP A 235 -16.10 11.07 4.56
N HIS A 236 -15.96 11.81 5.67
CA HIS A 236 -15.47 11.28 6.93
C HIS A 236 -16.44 10.27 7.55
N HIS A 237 -15.90 9.21 8.14
CA HIS A 237 -16.65 8.13 8.78
C HIS A 237 -15.78 7.47 9.86
N ASP A 238 -16.40 6.71 10.74
CA ASP A 238 -15.70 5.87 11.70
C ASP A 238 -15.17 4.62 10.98
N LEU A 239 -13.93 4.23 11.27
CA LEU A 239 -13.30 3.04 10.69
C LEU A 239 -13.92 1.75 11.22
N SER A 240 -14.37 1.75 12.48
CA SER A 240 -14.88 0.55 13.16
C SER A 240 -16.28 0.12 12.69
N SER A 241 -17.07 1.05 12.16
CA SER A 241 -18.51 0.85 11.95
C SER A 241 -18.92 0.63 10.49
N THR A 242 -17.99 0.74 9.53
CA THR A 242 -18.33 0.67 8.11
C THR A 242 -17.65 -0.49 7.40
N THR A 243 -18.41 -1.13 6.52
CA THR A 243 -17.88 -2.11 5.55
C THR A 243 -17.73 -1.51 4.15
N LEU A 244 -18.23 -0.29 3.94
CA LEU A 244 -18.21 0.38 2.65
C LEU A 244 -16.82 1.00 2.40
N THR A 245 -16.33 0.87 1.18
CA THR A 245 -15.12 1.56 0.71
C THR A 245 -15.35 3.08 0.58
N LEU A 246 -14.27 3.86 0.43
CA LEU A 246 -14.37 5.31 0.21
C LEU A 246 -15.26 5.63 -1.00
N SER A 247 -15.08 4.91 -2.10
CA SER A 247 -15.88 5.10 -3.32
C SER A 247 -17.37 4.85 -3.06
N GLU A 248 -17.72 3.76 -2.35
CA GLU A 248 -19.11 3.42 -2.04
C GLU A 248 -19.77 4.44 -1.10
N ILE A 249 -19.02 4.95 -0.12
CA ILE A 249 -19.49 6.03 0.75
C ILE A 249 -19.84 7.27 -0.08
N LEU A 250 -18.96 7.67 -0.98
CA LEU A 250 -19.19 8.82 -1.87
C LEU A 250 -20.37 8.55 -2.83
N PHE A 251 -20.49 7.35 -3.39
CA PHE A 251 -21.64 7.00 -4.24
C PHE A 251 -22.96 7.17 -3.52
N ASN A 252 -23.04 6.72 -2.26
CA ASN A 252 -24.25 6.80 -1.46
C ASN A 252 -24.58 8.24 -1.05
N ARG A 253 -23.59 9.01 -0.61
CA ARG A 253 -23.80 10.40 -0.14
C ARG A 253 -24.16 11.36 -1.26
N TYR A 254 -23.62 11.14 -2.46
CA TYR A 254 -23.88 11.99 -3.63
C TYR A 254 -24.90 11.39 -4.60
N LEU A 255 -25.62 10.33 -4.19
CA LEU A 255 -26.70 9.69 -4.94
C LEU A 255 -26.30 9.33 -6.38
N ILE A 256 -25.09 8.83 -6.55
CA ILE A 256 -24.52 8.52 -7.85
C ILE A 256 -25.25 7.32 -8.44
N LEU A 257 -25.79 7.47 -9.64
CA LEU A 257 -26.39 6.38 -10.39
C LEU A 257 -25.36 5.82 -11.37
N SER A 258 -25.44 4.52 -11.62
CA SER A 258 -24.60 3.91 -12.65
C SER A 258 -25.11 4.26 -14.03
N GLU A 259 -24.19 4.62 -14.91
CA GLU A 259 -24.45 4.77 -16.33
C GLU A 259 -23.68 3.70 -17.10
N SER A 260 -24.35 3.07 -18.05
CA SER A 260 -23.68 2.21 -19.03
C SER A 260 -22.98 3.11 -20.04
N LYS A 261 -21.65 3.13 -19.99
CA LYS A 261 -20.81 3.75 -21.02
C LYS A 261 -19.96 2.67 -21.65
N THR A 262 -20.15 2.44 -22.94
CA THR A 262 -19.20 1.68 -23.75
C THR A 262 -17.99 2.59 -23.99
N LEU A 263 -16.84 2.20 -23.44
CA LEU A 263 -15.61 2.95 -23.59
C LEU A 263 -14.66 2.20 -24.53
N ASN A 264 -13.96 2.99 -25.36
CA ASN A 264 -12.95 2.47 -26.26
C ASN A 264 -11.69 2.12 -25.47
N VAL A 265 -11.06 1.01 -25.85
CA VAL A 265 -9.76 0.62 -25.31
C VAL A 265 -8.71 1.60 -25.82
N ASP A 266 -7.89 2.12 -24.91
CA ASP A 266 -6.68 2.85 -25.27
C ASP A 266 -5.61 1.87 -25.77
N SER A 267 -5.14 2.07 -27.00
CA SER A 267 -4.21 1.15 -27.65
C SER A 267 -2.84 1.09 -26.98
N ASP A 268 -2.43 2.15 -26.26
CA ASP A 268 -1.15 2.14 -25.55
C ASP A 268 -1.28 1.36 -24.23
N ILE A 269 -2.39 1.53 -23.51
CA ILE A 269 -2.71 0.69 -22.34
C ILE A 269 -2.77 -0.79 -22.72
N GLU A 270 -3.40 -1.14 -23.85
CA GLU A 270 -3.46 -2.52 -24.33
C GLU A 270 -2.06 -3.12 -24.51
N LYS A 271 -1.12 -2.37 -25.12
CA LYS A 271 0.27 -2.81 -25.25
C LYS A 271 0.95 -2.98 -23.90
N MET A 272 0.72 -2.08 -22.96
CA MET A 272 1.32 -2.15 -21.62
C MET A 272 0.83 -3.35 -20.83
N VAL A 273 -0.46 -3.70 -20.93
CA VAL A 273 -0.99 -4.94 -20.32
C VAL A 273 -0.28 -6.17 -20.88
N ILE A 274 -0.18 -6.29 -22.20
CA ILE A 274 0.50 -7.42 -22.86
C ILE A 274 1.97 -7.48 -22.45
N GLN A 275 2.65 -6.32 -22.41
CA GLN A 275 4.04 -6.23 -22.00
C GLN A 275 4.24 -6.70 -20.56
N PHE A 276 3.42 -6.19 -19.62
CA PHE A 276 3.52 -6.53 -18.21
C PHE A 276 3.29 -8.03 -17.94
N GLU A 277 2.30 -8.64 -18.60
CA GLU A 277 2.08 -10.08 -18.50
C GLU A 277 3.28 -10.89 -19.01
N ASN A 278 3.87 -10.48 -20.14
CA ASN A 278 5.04 -11.14 -20.70
C ASN A 278 6.30 -10.96 -19.83
N GLU A 279 6.50 -9.78 -19.24
CA GLU A 279 7.58 -9.52 -18.28
C GLU A 279 7.43 -10.40 -17.04
N ASN A 280 6.22 -10.54 -16.48
CA ASN A 280 5.96 -11.41 -15.33
C ASN A 280 6.26 -12.88 -15.65
N LYS A 281 5.85 -13.35 -16.83
CA LYS A 281 6.16 -14.70 -17.31
C LYS A 281 7.67 -14.92 -17.38
N ILE A 282 8.40 -14.03 -18.05
CA ILE A 282 9.86 -14.15 -18.22
C ILE A 282 10.56 -14.12 -16.86
N LEU A 283 10.19 -13.19 -15.98
CA LEU A 283 10.74 -13.06 -14.63
C LEU A 283 10.61 -14.36 -13.83
N ILE A 284 9.43 -14.98 -13.87
CA ILE A 284 9.16 -16.24 -13.18
C ILE A 284 9.99 -17.38 -13.79
N GLU A 285 9.99 -17.53 -15.12
CA GLU A 285 10.75 -18.57 -15.81
C GLU A 285 12.26 -18.45 -15.58
N GLU A 286 12.80 -17.24 -15.58
CA GLU A 286 14.23 -16.99 -15.30
C GLU A 286 14.59 -17.22 -13.84
N THR A 287 13.71 -16.87 -12.91
CA THR A 287 13.94 -17.11 -11.48
C THR A 287 13.94 -18.60 -11.20
N LEU A 288 12.99 -19.36 -11.75
CA LEU A 288 12.95 -20.82 -11.62
C LEU A 288 14.23 -21.50 -12.12
N LYS A 289 14.84 -21.01 -13.20
CA LYS A 289 16.15 -21.51 -13.71
C LYS A 289 17.30 -21.26 -12.74
N LYS A 290 17.22 -20.21 -11.92
CA LYS A 290 18.25 -19.82 -10.94
C LYS A 290 18.05 -20.48 -9.57
N CYS A 291 16.82 -20.92 -9.25
CA CYS A 291 16.51 -21.58 -7.99
C CYS A 291 17.38 -22.84 -7.79
N ASN A 292 17.94 -22.96 -6.59
CA ASN A 292 18.88 -24.02 -6.23
C ASN A 292 18.48 -24.76 -4.94
N ALA A 293 17.37 -24.36 -4.32
CA ALA A 293 16.77 -24.99 -3.16
C ALA A 293 15.26 -25.14 -3.35
N LYS A 294 14.67 -26.08 -2.61
CA LYS A 294 13.23 -26.32 -2.56
C LYS A 294 12.77 -26.40 -1.12
N HIS A 295 11.54 -25.97 -0.88
CA HIS A 295 10.88 -26.18 0.41
C HIS A 295 9.79 -27.25 0.24
N GLU A 296 9.87 -28.30 1.03
CA GLU A 296 8.96 -29.45 0.97
C GLU A 296 7.98 -29.45 2.14
N GLY A 297 6.75 -29.89 1.88
CA GLY A 297 5.69 -30.02 2.88
C GLY A 297 4.35 -29.53 2.35
N LYS A 298 3.32 -29.63 3.19
CA LYS A 298 1.98 -29.12 2.88
C LYS A 298 1.84 -27.75 3.53
N TYR A 299 1.72 -26.70 2.74
CA TYR A 299 1.60 -25.34 3.24
C TYR A 299 0.52 -24.57 2.50
N LYS A 300 0.04 -23.48 3.11
CA LYS A 300 -0.59 -22.39 2.39
C LYS A 300 0.34 -21.19 2.33
N LEU A 301 0.28 -20.43 1.24
CA LEU A 301 0.98 -19.16 1.14
C LEU A 301 0.24 -18.12 1.99
N LEU A 302 0.91 -17.61 3.01
CA LEU A 302 0.35 -16.66 3.98
C LEU A 302 0.66 -15.21 3.61
N GLY A 303 1.86 -14.94 3.09
CA GLY A 303 2.30 -13.57 2.82
C GLY A 303 3.51 -13.50 1.90
N VAL A 304 3.64 -12.37 1.22
CA VAL A 304 4.75 -12.01 0.34
C VAL A 304 4.98 -10.51 0.46
N ASP A 305 6.05 -9.97 -0.16
CA ASP A 305 6.18 -8.53 -0.35
C ASP A 305 5.18 -8.04 -1.42
N PRO A 306 4.11 -7.33 -1.05
CA PRO A 306 3.06 -6.95 -2.01
C PRO A 306 3.50 -5.82 -2.96
N TYR A 307 4.62 -5.13 -2.70
CA TYR A 307 5.16 -4.13 -3.64
C TYR A 307 5.82 -4.80 -4.85
N ASN A 308 6.59 -5.85 -4.58
CA ASN A 308 7.54 -6.41 -5.55
C ASN A 308 7.14 -7.80 -6.05
N ALA A 309 6.19 -8.48 -5.39
CA ALA A 309 5.65 -9.74 -5.89
C ALA A 309 5.05 -9.57 -7.29
N ARG A 310 5.22 -10.61 -8.11
CA ARG A 310 4.65 -10.68 -9.46
C ARG A 310 4.04 -12.07 -9.66
N ALA A 311 2.93 -12.12 -10.37
CA ALA A 311 2.23 -13.37 -10.63
C ALA A 311 2.07 -13.61 -12.13
N TYR A 312 2.11 -14.88 -12.51
CA TYR A 312 1.73 -15.33 -13.83
C TYR A 312 1.11 -16.72 -13.70
N LYS A 313 -0.19 -16.82 -13.99
CA LYS A 313 -1.00 -18.02 -13.75
C LYS A 313 -0.88 -18.43 -12.27
N TYR A 314 -0.51 -19.67 -11.99
CA TYR A 314 -0.39 -20.27 -10.67
C TYR A 314 0.97 -20.03 -9.99
N TYR A 315 1.86 -19.23 -10.60
CA TYR A 315 3.19 -18.97 -10.07
C TYR A 315 3.31 -17.54 -9.55
N ILE A 316 3.84 -17.40 -8.34
CA ILE A 316 4.14 -16.12 -7.71
C ILE A 316 5.64 -15.99 -7.48
N TYR A 317 6.25 -15.03 -8.16
CA TYR A 317 7.59 -14.54 -7.86
C TYR A 317 7.56 -13.73 -6.56
N CYS A 318 8.38 -14.15 -5.60
CA CYS A 318 8.48 -13.59 -4.27
C CYS A 318 9.92 -13.08 -4.04
N PRO A 319 10.19 -11.78 -4.23
CA PRO A 319 11.50 -11.21 -3.94
C PRO A 319 11.70 -11.04 -2.44
N GLY A 320 12.90 -11.38 -1.95
CA GLY A 320 13.30 -11.12 -0.56
C GLY A 320 12.70 -12.08 0.46
N PHE A 321 11.38 -12.28 0.47
CA PHE A 321 10.74 -13.25 1.36
C PHE A 321 9.39 -13.78 0.88
N PHE A 322 8.96 -14.87 1.50
CA PHE A 322 7.57 -15.32 1.53
C PHE A 322 7.29 -16.09 2.85
N ALA A 323 6.05 -16.00 3.32
CA ALA A 323 5.58 -16.60 4.55
C ALA A 323 4.62 -17.76 4.24
N LEU A 324 4.84 -18.89 4.88
CA LEU A 324 4.06 -20.11 4.74
C LEU A 324 3.37 -20.44 6.06
N ILE A 325 2.23 -21.14 5.99
CA ILE A 325 1.57 -21.70 7.17
C ILE A 325 1.27 -23.18 6.97
N ASN A 326 1.66 -24.00 7.95
CA ASN A 326 1.42 -25.44 7.92
C ASN A 326 0.01 -25.79 8.45
N PRO A 327 -0.46 -27.05 8.33
CA PRO A 327 -1.79 -27.46 8.79
C PRO A 327 -1.99 -27.38 10.32
N GLU A 328 -0.89 -27.29 11.08
CA GLU A 328 -0.91 -27.11 12.55
C GLU A 328 -0.99 -25.63 12.95
N GLY A 329 -0.99 -24.71 11.98
CA GLY A 329 -1.06 -23.26 12.21
C GLY A 329 0.31 -22.61 12.49
N LYS A 330 1.41 -23.35 12.36
CA LYS A 330 2.76 -22.81 12.51
C LYS A 330 3.16 -22.03 11.26
N GLN A 331 3.60 -20.79 11.46
CA GLN A 331 4.11 -19.92 10.41
C GLN A 331 5.61 -20.16 10.19
N GLU A 332 6.05 -20.12 8.94
CA GLU A 332 7.45 -20.22 8.54
C GLU A 332 7.79 -19.11 7.55
N PHE A 333 8.87 -18.38 7.83
CA PHE A 333 9.37 -17.31 6.97
C PHE A 333 10.61 -17.79 6.23
N ILE A 334 10.61 -17.66 4.91
CA ILE A 334 11.77 -17.94 4.06
C ILE A 334 12.25 -16.60 3.50
N PHE A 335 13.43 -16.17 3.95
CA PHE A 335 14.06 -14.91 3.57
C PHE A 335 14.98 -15.08 2.34
N ASN A 336 14.39 -15.51 1.23
CA ASN A 336 15.07 -15.65 -0.05
C ASN A 336 14.16 -15.21 -1.20
N THR A 337 14.76 -14.79 -2.31
CA THR A 337 14.02 -14.65 -3.57
C THR A 337 13.67 -16.03 -4.12
N GLY A 338 12.41 -16.23 -4.48
CA GLY A 338 11.92 -17.51 -4.99
C GLY A 338 10.65 -17.40 -5.81
N VAL A 339 10.16 -18.56 -6.22
CA VAL A 339 8.88 -18.74 -6.91
C VAL A 339 8.07 -19.79 -6.14
N VAL A 340 6.82 -19.45 -5.86
CA VAL A 340 5.85 -20.35 -5.25
C VAL A 340 4.78 -20.68 -6.28
N GLU A 341 4.56 -21.97 -6.51
CA GLU A 341 3.44 -22.48 -7.29
C GLU A 341 2.30 -22.84 -6.34
N ILE A 342 1.10 -22.34 -6.62
CA ILE A 342 -0.07 -22.49 -5.76
C ILE A 342 -1.33 -22.88 -6.52
N ASP A 343 -2.30 -23.49 -5.85
CA ASP A 343 -3.65 -23.66 -6.38
C ASP A 343 -4.57 -22.46 -6.04
N ASP A 344 -5.83 -22.55 -6.47
CA ASP A 344 -6.87 -21.52 -6.23
C ASP A 344 -7.17 -21.29 -4.73
N ASP A 345 -6.84 -22.25 -3.87
CA ASP A 345 -7.03 -22.20 -2.41
C ASP A 345 -5.77 -21.72 -1.66
N LEU A 346 -4.79 -21.20 -2.41
CA LEU A 346 -3.46 -20.77 -1.95
C LEU A 346 -2.61 -21.91 -1.36
N THR A 347 -2.95 -23.16 -1.67
CA THR A 347 -2.16 -24.32 -1.26
C THR A 347 -0.89 -24.38 -2.10
N VAL A 348 0.25 -24.49 -1.43
CA VAL A 348 1.55 -24.59 -2.09
C VAL A 348 1.72 -25.96 -2.73
N ILE A 349 1.86 -25.96 -4.06
CA ILE A 349 2.17 -27.14 -4.89
C ILE A 349 3.68 -27.33 -4.93
N SER A 350 4.43 -26.25 -5.17
CA SER A 350 5.88 -26.27 -5.13
C SER A 350 6.45 -24.93 -4.68
N CYS A 351 7.59 -24.97 -4.00
CA CYS A 351 8.29 -23.78 -3.53
C CYS A 351 9.78 -23.93 -3.84
N GLN A 352 10.32 -23.00 -4.62
CA GLN A 352 11.71 -23.02 -5.07
C GLN A 352 12.34 -21.65 -4.85
N TYR A 353 13.56 -21.60 -4.33
CA TYR A 353 14.21 -20.34 -4.00
C TYR A 353 15.71 -20.37 -4.23
N ILE A 354 16.28 -19.17 -4.32
CA ILE A 354 17.70 -18.92 -4.52
C ILE A 354 18.35 -18.79 -3.16
N THR A 355 19.17 -19.76 -2.78
CA THR A 355 20.09 -19.63 -1.64
C THR A 355 21.36 -18.94 -2.09
N THR A 356 21.76 -17.89 -1.37
CA THR A 356 23.15 -17.45 -1.38
C THR A 356 23.94 -18.52 -0.66
N LYS A 357 24.69 -19.36 -1.39
CA LYS A 357 25.73 -20.18 -0.76
C LYS A 357 26.59 -19.23 0.07
N GLY A 358 26.75 -19.53 1.36
CA GLY A 358 27.61 -18.75 2.26
C GLY A 358 28.96 -18.48 1.60
N VAL A 359 29.32 -17.21 1.57
CA VAL A 359 30.71 -16.77 1.39
C VAL A 359 31.31 -16.63 2.77
#